data_AF-A0A9X8YMR0-F1
#
_entry.id   AF-A0A9X8YMR0-F1
#
_cell.length_a   1.000
_cell.length_b   1.000
_cell.length_c   1.000
_cell.angle_alpha   90.00
_cell.angle_beta   90.00
_cell.angle_gamma   90.00
#
_symmetry.space_group_name_H-M   'P 1'
#
loop_
_entity.id
_entity.type
_entity.pdbx_description
1 polymer ?
#
loop_
_entity_poly.entity_id
_entity_poly.type
_entity_poly.pdbx_seq_one_letter_code
_entity_poly.pdbx_strand_id
1 'polypeptide(L)'
;MNPESSLNQSSTAQQIKTTALYSLPTSFYRWQVFGLLISGLVFLWLSRNEQLDWAISNYWYDAASGHFPWQNNYWLDLINHRLLKQIVIVGAVLTLFLGIYRRSARLIVSMLLLGIGPLVVGILKA
;
A
#
# COMPACT_ATOMS: atom_id res chain seq x y z
N MET A 1 -38.21 41.92 52.71
CA MET A 1 -38.12 41.86 51.24
C MET A 1 -37.24 40.67 50.92
N ASN A 2 -37.84 39.55 50.48
CA ASN A 2 -37.13 38.28 50.23
C ASN A 2 -36.25 38.41 48.98
N PRO A 3 -35.03 37.85 48.96
CA PRO A 3 -34.31 37.67 47.70
C PRO A 3 -34.92 36.47 46.96
N GLU A 4 -35.50 36.73 45.80
CA GLU A 4 -36.04 35.68 44.94
C GLU A 4 -34.94 34.82 44.33
N SER A 5 -35.23 33.53 44.31
CA SER A 5 -34.42 32.42 43.84
C SER A 5 -34.06 32.54 42.34
N SER A 6 -32.77 32.65 42.04
CA SER A 6 -32.19 32.67 40.68
C SER A 6 -32.15 31.26 40.02
N LEU A 7 -33.14 30.39 40.27
CA LEU A 7 -33.08 28.97 39.86
C LEU A 7 -33.78 28.61 38.55
N ASN A 8 -34.24 29.58 37.75
CA ASN A 8 -34.88 29.28 36.46
C ASN A 8 -34.24 30.05 35.30
N GLN A 9 -32.95 29.81 35.05
CA GLN A 9 -32.42 30.05 33.71
C GLN A 9 -32.72 28.81 32.87
N SER A 10 -33.69 28.93 31.97
CA SER A 10 -33.95 27.94 30.93
C SER A 10 -32.66 27.83 30.12
N SER A 11 -31.91 26.76 30.35
CA SER A 11 -30.71 26.43 29.59
C SER A 11 -31.16 26.29 28.13
N THR A 12 -30.91 27.33 27.34
CA THR A 12 -31.09 27.32 25.90
C THR A 12 -30.23 26.18 25.39
N ALA A 13 -30.85 25.01 25.17
CA ALA A 13 -30.18 23.87 24.57
C ALA A 13 -29.56 24.37 23.27
N GLN A 14 -28.22 24.46 23.25
CA GLN A 14 -27.48 24.81 22.05
C GLN A 14 -27.94 23.82 20.99
N GLN A 15 -28.58 24.34 19.95
CA GLN A 15 -28.94 23.57 18.78
C GLN A 15 -27.63 22.97 18.25
N ILE A 16 -27.42 21.68 18.50
CA ILE A 16 -26.29 20.94 17.95
C ILE A 16 -26.54 20.92 16.45
N LYS A 17 -26.00 21.91 15.74
CA LYS A 17 -25.88 21.86 14.30
C LYS A 17 -24.93 20.71 14.03
N THR A 18 -25.47 19.54 13.72
CA THR A 18 -24.76 18.47 13.02
C THR A 18 -24.44 18.96 11.62
N THR A 19 -23.51 19.92 11.52
CA THR A 19 -22.82 20.20 10.27
C THR A 19 -22.16 18.89 9.89
N ALA A 20 -22.69 18.22 8.86
CA ALA A 20 -22.06 17.09 8.21
C ALA A 20 -20.58 17.48 8.01
N LEU A 21 -19.70 16.79 8.74
CA LEU A 21 -18.29 17.12 8.98
C LEU A 21 -17.45 17.00 7.69
N TYR A 22 -17.75 17.80 6.66
CA TYR A 22 -17.24 17.77 5.27
C TYR A 22 -17.95 16.77 4.35
N SER A 23 -19.15 17.13 3.88
CA SER A 23 -19.62 16.62 2.58
C SER A 23 -18.84 17.34 1.48
N LEU A 24 -17.97 16.61 0.78
CA LEU A 24 -17.22 17.14 -0.37
C LEU A 24 -18.21 17.56 -1.48
N PRO A 25 -17.83 18.49 -2.37
CA PRO A 25 -18.71 18.93 -3.44
C PRO A 25 -19.13 17.72 -4.30
N THR A 26 -20.38 17.72 -4.78
CA THR A 26 -20.94 16.62 -5.59
C THR A 26 -20.12 16.33 -6.85
N SER A 27 -19.38 17.32 -7.36
CA SER A 27 -18.40 17.16 -8.44
C SER A 27 -17.27 16.19 -8.08
N PHE A 28 -16.81 16.15 -6.83
CA PHE A 28 -15.78 15.22 -6.35
C PHE A 28 -16.24 13.78 -6.49
N TYR A 29 -17.45 13.47 -5.99
CA TYR A 29 -18.01 12.13 -6.10
C TYR A 29 -18.27 11.71 -7.55
N ARG A 30 -18.70 12.64 -8.42
CA ARG A 30 -18.85 12.37 -9.86
C ARG A 30 -17.52 12.01 -10.52
N TRP A 31 -16.44 12.73 -10.20
CA TRP A 31 -15.11 12.40 -10.69
C TRP A 31 -14.59 11.07 -10.16
N GLN A 32 -14.86 10.72 -8.90
CA GLN A 32 -14.50 9.42 -8.33
C GLN A 32 -15.23 8.28 -9.04
N VAL A 33 -16.55 8.39 -9.23
CA VAL A 33 -17.34 7.38 -9.94
C VAL A 33 -16.89 7.26 -11.40
N PHE A 34 -16.60 8.38 -12.06
CA PHE A 34 -16.07 8.37 -13.42
C PHE A 34 -14.70 7.69 -13.51
N GLY A 35 -13.80 8.00 -12.58
CA GLY A 35 -12.49 7.34 -12.48
C GLY A 35 -12.62 5.84 -12.21
N LEU A 36 -13.52 5.43 -11.33
CA LEU A 36 -13.82 4.03 -11.06
C LEU A 36 -14.41 3.32 -12.28
N LEU A 37 -15.31 3.96 -13.02
CA LEU A 37 -15.87 3.39 -14.26
C LEU A 37 -14.81 3.22 -15.34
N ILE A 38 -13.96 4.22 -15.56
CA ILE A 38 -12.85 4.10 -16.52
C ILE A 38 -11.89 3.00 -16.08
N SER A 39 -11.47 3.00 -14.81
CA SER A 39 -10.57 1.98 -14.27
C SER A 39 -11.15 0.58 -14.43
N GLY A 40 -12.44 0.40 -14.08
CA GLY A 40 -13.15 -0.86 -14.26
C GLY A 40 -13.23 -1.28 -15.72
N LEU A 41 -13.50 -0.35 -16.64
CA LEU A 41 -13.54 -0.64 -18.07
C LEU A 41 -12.16 -1.02 -18.63
N VAL A 42 -11.10 -0.33 -18.18
CA VAL A 42 -9.71 -0.65 -18.53
C VAL A 42 -9.34 -2.03 -18.01
N PHE A 43 -9.64 -2.35 -16.74
CA PHE A 43 -9.37 -3.68 -16.18
C PHE A 43 -10.18 -4.78 -16.84
N LEU A 44 -11.44 -4.53 -17.18
CA LEU A 44 -12.25 -5.49 -17.95
C LEU A 44 -11.69 -5.72 -19.34
N TRP A 45 -11.26 -4.65 -20.01
CA TRP A 45 -10.61 -4.75 -21.31
C TRP A 45 -9.28 -5.50 -21.22
N LEU A 46 -8.46 -5.21 -20.21
CA LEU A 46 -7.18 -5.89 -19.97
C LEU A 46 -7.39 -7.38 -19.65
N SER A 47 -8.34 -7.69 -18.76
CA SER A 47 -8.69 -9.06 -18.38
C SER A 47 -9.25 -9.88 -19.54
N ARG A 48 -9.93 -9.24 -20.49
CA ARG A 48 -10.44 -9.92 -21.69
C ARG A 48 -9.36 -10.05 -22.77
N ASN A 49 -8.40 -9.13 -22.78
CA ASN A 49 -7.33 -9.13 -23.76
C ASN A 49 -6.14 -9.94 -23.27
N GLU A 50 -6.32 -11.26 -23.24
CA GLU A 50 -5.26 -12.21 -22.90
C GLU A 50 -4.06 -12.09 -23.85
N GLN A 51 -4.22 -11.49 -25.04
CA GLN A 51 -3.11 -11.30 -25.99
C GLN A 51 -1.98 -10.44 -25.41
N LEU A 52 -2.28 -9.49 -24.53
CA LEU A 52 -1.25 -8.71 -23.85
C LEU A 52 -0.46 -9.58 -22.87
N ASP A 53 -1.17 -10.37 -22.08
CA ASP A 53 -0.55 -11.32 -21.15
C ASP A 53 0.27 -12.37 -21.89
N TRP A 54 -0.22 -12.87 -23.03
CA TRP A 54 0.50 -13.79 -23.91
C TRP A 54 1.69 -13.12 -24.59
N ALA A 55 1.55 -11.88 -25.09
CA ALA A 55 2.65 -11.15 -25.70
C ALA A 55 3.78 -10.91 -24.69
N ILE A 56 3.44 -10.48 -23.48
CA ILE A 56 4.40 -10.31 -22.39
C ILE A 56 5.00 -11.68 -22.03
N SER A 57 4.19 -12.71 -21.82
CA SER A 57 4.66 -14.03 -21.42
C SER A 57 5.58 -14.66 -22.47
N ASN A 58 5.29 -14.51 -23.76
CA ASN A 58 6.11 -15.03 -24.87
C ASN A 58 7.52 -14.39 -24.93
N TYR A 59 7.70 -13.17 -24.42
CA TYR A 59 9.05 -12.59 -24.29
C TYR A 59 9.90 -13.28 -23.24
N TRP A 60 9.27 -13.81 -22.18
CA TRP A 60 9.95 -14.44 -21.05
C TRP A 60 10.02 -15.96 -21.17
N TYR A 61 8.98 -16.57 -21.73
CA TYR A 61 8.80 -18.00 -21.87
C TYR A 61 8.40 -18.33 -23.30
N ASP A 62 9.23 -19.10 -24.00
CA ASP A 62 8.87 -19.57 -25.33
C ASP A 62 8.01 -20.82 -25.21
N ALA A 63 6.70 -20.66 -25.41
CA ALA A 63 5.74 -21.74 -25.34
C ALA A 63 5.90 -22.79 -26.46
N ALA A 64 6.50 -22.41 -27.61
CA ALA A 64 6.69 -23.33 -28.73
C ALA A 64 7.80 -24.36 -28.45
N SER A 65 8.77 -23.97 -27.64
CA SER A 65 9.94 -24.76 -27.33
C SER A 65 9.99 -25.22 -25.87
N GLY A 66 9.09 -24.68 -25.05
CA GLY A 66 8.85 -25.10 -23.67
C GLY A 66 9.91 -24.62 -22.68
N HIS A 67 10.76 -23.69 -23.10
CA HIS A 67 11.89 -23.22 -22.32
C HIS A 67 11.95 -21.70 -22.20
N PHE A 68 12.58 -21.23 -21.12
CA PHE A 68 12.77 -19.82 -20.84
C PHE A 68 14.04 -19.33 -21.55
N PRO A 69 13.95 -18.55 -22.65
CA PRO A 69 15.13 -18.11 -23.40
C PRO A 69 16.13 -17.32 -22.54
N TRP A 70 15.66 -16.70 -21.46
CA TRP A 70 16.46 -15.84 -20.59
C TRP A 70 16.88 -16.53 -19.27
N GLN A 71 16.63 -17.83 -19.14
CA GLN A 71 16.91 -18.59 -17.90
C GLN A 71 18.37 -18.48 -17.46
N ASN A 72 19.29 -18.52 -18.41
CA ASN A 72 20.73 -18.47 -18.14
C ASN A 72 21.32 -17.05 -18.28
N ASN A 73 20.47 -16.02 -18.37
CA ASN A 73 20.94 -14.66 -18.53
C ASN A 73 21.47 -14.12 -17.20
N TYR A 74 22.78 -13.90 -17.15
CA TYR A 74 23.50 -13.40 -15.97
C TYR A 74 22.90 -12.10 -15.41
N TRP A 75 22.48 -11.17 -16.27
CA TRP A 75 21.91 -9.89 -15.83
C TRP A 75 20.55 -10.05 -15.17
N LEU A 76 19.76 -11.01 -15.65
CA LEU A 76 18.44 -11.28 -15.11
C LEU A 76 18.55 -11.94 -13.73
N ASP A 77 19.47 -12.89 -13.56
CA ASP A 77 19.79 -13.46 -12.25
C ASP A 77 20.36 -12.39 -11.30
N LEU A 78 21.25 -11.53 -11.79
CA LEU A 78 21.84 -10.46 -10.98
C LEU A 78 20.78 -9.47 -10.47
N ILE A 79 19.90 -8.97 -11.36
CA ILE A 79 18.86 -8.00 -10.99
C ILE A 79 17.79 -8.65 -10.11
N ASN A 80 17.25 -9.79 -10.56
CA ASN A 80 16.07 -10.40 -9.93
C ASN A 80 16.44 -11.11 -8.62
N HIS A 81 17.54 -11.87 -8.63
CA HIS A 81 17.87 -12.75 -7.51
C HIS A 81 18.80 -12.11 -6.49
N ARG A 82 19.80 -11.33 -6.94
CA ARG A 82 20.86 -10.80 -6.06
C ARG A 82 20.63 -9.35 -5.64
N LEU A 83 20.43 -8.45 -6.60
CA LEU A 83 20.30 -7.02 -6.35
C LEU A 83 19.03 -6.69 -5.58
N LEU A 84 17.87 -7.25 -5.97
CA LEU A 84 16.62 -7.00 -5.27
C LEU A 84 16.72 -7.38 -3.78
N LYS A 85 17.26 -8.56 -3.50
CA LYS A 85 17.49 -9.04 -2.13
C LYS A 85 18.45 -8.12 -1.36
N GLN A 86 19.56 -7.72 -1.99
CA GLN A 86 20.53 -6.81 -1.38
C GLN A 86 19.95 -5.42 -1.10
N ILE A 87 19.18 -4.86 -2.04
CA ILE A 87 18.54 -3.55 -1.88
C ILE A 87 17.55 -3.57 -0.71
N VAL A 88 16.73 -4.62 -0.58
CA VAL A 88 15.79 -4.75 0.54
C VAL A 88 16.54 -4.83 1.87
N ILE A 89 17.61 -5.62 1.95
CA ILE A 89 18.42 -5.75 3.18
C ILE A 89 19.10 -4.42 3.51
N VAL A 90 19.78 -3.79 2.55
CA VAL A 90 20.47 -2.50 2.75
C VAL A 90 19.47 -1.42 3.15
N GLY A 91 18.31 -1.36 2.47
CA GLY A 91 17.23 -0.45 2.80
C GLY A 91 16.74 -0.66 4.24
N ALA A 92 16.46 -1.89 4.65
CA ALA A 92 16.02 -2.23 6.00
C ALA A 92 17.09 -1.87 7.07
N VAL A 93 18.37 -2.09 6.77
CA VAL A 93 19.48 -1.72 7.67
C VAL A 93 19.58 -0.21 7.81
N LEU A 94 19.57 0.54 6.70
CA LEU A 94 19.63 2.00 6.71
C LEU A 94 18.44 2.63 7.45
N THR A 95 17.22 2.12 7.24
CA THR A 95 16.03 2.60 7.95
C THR A 95 16.06 2.23 9.42
N LEU A 96 16.64 1.10 9.80
CA LEU A 96 16.86 0.72 11.19
C LEU A 96 17.85 1.68 11.86
N PHE A 97 18.99 1.97 11.23
CA PHE A 97 19.94 2.98 11.70
C PHE A 97 19.29 4.37 11.82
N LEU A 98 18.49 4.77 10.84
CA LEU A 98 17.73 6.03 10.89
C LEU A 98 16.70 6.02 12.03
N GLY A 99 16.05 4.88 12.27
CA GLY A 99 15.10 4.69 13.37
C GLY A 99 15.76 4.82 14.75
N ILE A 100 16.97 4.30 14.90
CA ILE A 100 17.81 4.48 16.11
C ILE A 100 18.19 5.96 16.25
N TYR A 101 18.68 6.60 15.20
CA TYR A 101 19.07 8.02 15.22
C TYR A 101 17.89 8.94 15.57
N ARG A 102 16.71 8.69 14.99
CA ARG A 102 15.47 9.43 15.27
C ARG A 102 14.76 8.98 16.55
N ARG A 103 15.31 8.03 17.32
CA ARG A 103 14.69 7.42 18.52
C ARG A 103 13.23 6.99 18.32
N SER A 104 12.87 6.49 17.14
CA SER A 104 11.50 6.06 16.85
C SER A 104 11.37 4.55 17.07
N ALA A 105 10.85 4.15 18.22
CA ALA A 105 10.61 2.74 18.55
C ALA A 105 9.73 2.04 17.50
N ARG A 106 8.79 2.77 16.89
CA ARG A 106 7.90 2.24 15.84
C ARG A 106 8.69 1.80 14.60
N LEU A 107 9.63 2.63 14.12
CA LEU A 107 10.45 2.30 12.95
C LEU A 107 11.36 1.09 13.22
N ILE A 108 11.93 1.03 14.42
CA ILE A 108 12.80 -0.08 14.84
C ILE A 108 12.00 -1.39 14.87
N VAL A 109 10.83 -1.40 15.49
CA VAL A 109 9.96 -2.58 15.57
C VAL A 109 9.49 -3.02 14.18
N SER A 110 9.10 -2.09 13.31
CA SER A 110 8.69 -2.42 11.93
C SER A 110 9.82 -3.08 11.12
N MET A 111 11.05 -2.57 11.22
CA MET A 111 12.21 -3.16 10.53
C MET A 111 12.61 -4.51 11.14
N LEU A 112 12.46 -4.69 12.46
CA LEU A 112 12.66 -5.97 13.11
C LEU A 112 11.66 -7.01 12.60
N LEU A 113 10.36 -6.66 12.55
CA LEU A 113 9.32 -7.55 12.02
C LEU A 113 9.58 -7.93 10.56
N LEU A 114 10.02 -6.97 9.74
CA LEU A 114 10.39 -7.21 8.35
C LEU A 114 11.52 -8.24 8.23
N GLY A 115 12.50 -8.20 9.14
CA GLY A 115 13.63 -9.13 9.18
C GLY A 115 13.27 -10.55 9.66
N ILE A 116 12.20 -10.74 10.42
CA ILE A 116 11.79 -12.05 10.95
C ILE A 116 11.41 -13.01 9.81
N GLY A 117 10.70 -12.53 8.78
CA GLY A 117 10.27 -13.36 7.65
C GLY A 117 11.45 -14.08 6.96
N PRO A 118 12.44 -13.34 6.45
CA PRO A 118 13.66 -13.92 5.87
C PRO A 118 14.44 -14.82 6.83
N LEU A 119 14.47 -14.50 8.13
CA LEU A 119 15.13 -15.30 9.17
C LEU A 119 14.49 -16.68 9.31
N VAL A 120 13.16 -16.74 9.42
CA VAL A 120 12.42 -18.01 9.54
C VAL A 120 12.61 -18.87 8.30
N VAL A 121 12.51 -18.27 7.10
CA VAL A 121 12.75 -18.99 5.84
C VAL A 121 14.19 -19.50 5.75
N GLY A 122 15.17 -18.74 6.25
CA GLY A 122 16.57 -19.16 6.33
C GLY A 122 16.77 -20.35 7.25
N ILE A 123 16.14 -20.35 8.43
CA ILE A 123 16.21 -21.46 9.39
C ILE A 123 15.50 -22.70 8.85
N LEU A 124 14.36 -22.54 8.18
CA LEU A 124 13.60 -23.68 7.61
C LEU A 124 14.31 -24.35 6.43
N LYS A 125 15.19 -23.61 5.74
CA LYS A 125 15.94 -24.10 4.58
C LYS A 125 17.32 -24.68 4.97
N ALA A 126 17.75 -24.49 6.22
CA ALA A 126 18.99 -25.01 6.77
C ALA A 126 18.81 -26.45 7.28
#